data_AF-T0ZLR2-F1
#
_entry.id   AF-T0ZLR2-F1
#
_cell.length_a   1.000
_cell.length_b   1.000
_cell.length_c   1.000
_cell.angle_alpha   90.00
_cell.angle_beta   90.00
_cell.angle_gamma   90.00
#
_symmetry.space_group_name_H-M   'P 1'
#
loop_
_entity.id
_entity.type
_entity.pdbx_description
1 polymer ?
#
loop_
_entity_poly.entity_id
_entity_poly.type
_entity_poly.pdbx_seq_one_letter_code
_entity_poly.pdbx_strand_id
1 'polypeptide(L)'
;MGPNGIFVIEVKANRGEIQGGVNDAQWRARKVGRRGAVYYSTFGNPIRQVRGATATLAEHLRGQGVKTWVQAILCFTNDNARLRFNGVRDVIVARPETLSAMIQKFQPKRASSGQDQAENAIAALLEPAWVRSARMARGGH
;
A
#
# COMPACT_ATOMS: atom_id res chain seq x y z
N MET A 1 10.23 -4.46 2.08
CA MET A 1 10.00 -4.74 3.50
C MET A 1 10.75 -3.73 4.34
N GLY A 2 10.37 -3.51 5.61
CA GLY A 2 11.12 -2.66 6.54
C GLY A 2 11.65 -3.46 7.74
N PRO A 3 12.43 -2.82 8.64
CA PRO A 3 13.11 -3.54 9.71
C PRO A 3 12.18 -4.27 10.68
N ASN A 4 11.00 -3.70 10.96
CA ASN A 4 10.06 -4.21 11.96
C ASN A 4 8.67 -4.51 11.37
N GLY A 5 8.56 -4.70 10.05
CA GLY A 5 7.25 -4.90 9.45
C GLY A 5 7.21 -4.98 7.93
N ILE A 6 6.05 -5.38 7.46
CA ILE A 6 5.72 -5.48 6.05
C ILE A 6 4.76 -4.35 5.71
N PHE A 7 4.95 -3.73 4.55
CA PHE A 7 4.22 -2.55 4.14
C PHE A 7 3.59 -2.78 2.78
N VAL A 8 2.34 -2.37 2.63
CA VAL A 8 1.69 -2.21 1.34
C VAL A 8 1.56 -0.73 1.08
N ILE A 9 2.14 -0.27 -0.03
CA ILE A 9 2.23 1.15 -0.36
C ILE A 9 1.40 1.39 -1.62
N GLU A 10 0.27 2.10 -1.47
CA GLU A 10 -0.49 2.62 -2.60
C GLU A 10 0.08 3.98 -2.99
N VAL A 11 0.44 4.14 -4.26
CA VAL A 11 1.07 5.38 -4.76
C VAL A 11 0.11 6.15 -5.65
N LYS A 12 -0.09 7.43 -5.36
CA LYS A 12 -0.89 8.36 -6.18
C LYS A 12 -0.07 9.55 -6.62
N ALA A 13 -0.05 9.80 -7.93
CA ALA A 13 0.63 10.95 -8.53
C ALA A 13 -0.33 12.13 -8.86
N ASN A 14 -1.58 12.06 -8.38
CA ASN A 14 -2.60 13.07 -8.64
C ASN A 14 -2.17 14.43 -8.08
N ARG A 15 -2.29 15.48 -8.90
CA ARG A 15 -2.12 16.89 -8.48
C ARG A 15 -3.46 17.55 -8.13
N GLY A 16 -3.37 18.67 -7.43
CA GLY A 16 -4.51 19.54 -7.13
C GLY A 16 -5.10 19.25 -5.76
N GLU A 17 -6.28 19.81 -5.51
CA GLU A 17 -7.01 19.59 -4.26
C GLU A 17 -7.78 18.28 -4.33
N ILE A 18 -7.38 17.31 -3.51
CA ILE A 18 -7.88 15.94 -3.51
C ILE A 18 -8.82 15.76 -2.35
N GLN A 19 -10.04 15.31 -2.64
CA GLN A 19 -11.10 15.13 -1.67
C GLN A 19 -11.80 13.78 -1.86
N GLY A 20 -12.23 13.20 -0.75
CA GLY A 20 -13.03 11.99 -0.72
C GLY A 20 -13.12 11.39 0.67
N GLY A 21 -14.20 10.65 0.90
CA GLY A 21 -14.46 9.90 2.11
C GLY A 21 -13.89 8.49 2.07
N VAL A 22 -13.82 7.87 3.25
CA VAL A 22 -13.36 6.49 3.43
C VAL A 22 -14.28 5.49 2.73
N ASN A 23 -15.58 5.80 2.69
CA ASN A 23 -16.61 4.93 2.14
C ASN A 23 -16.91 5.23 0.66
N ASP A 24 -16.31 6.26 0.08
CA ASP A 24 -16.57 6.65 -1.30
C ASP A 24 -16.03 5.58 -2.27
N ALA A 25 -16.68 5.41 -3.42
CA ALA A 25 -16.16 4.57 -4.49
C ALA A 25 -14.93 5.21 -5.16
N GLN A 26 -14.98 6.52 -5.33
CA GLN A 26 -13.96 7.30 -6.02
C GLN A 26 -13.68 8.59 -5.25
N TRP A 27 -12.46 9.08 -5.37
CA TRP A 27 -12.06 10.41 -4.93
C TRP A 27 -12.01 11.37 -6.11
N ARG A 28 -12.11 12.66 -5.81
CA ARG A 28 -12.10 13.74 -6.80
C ARG A 28 -10.88 14.63 -6.58
N ALA A 29 -10.24 15.04 -7.68
CA ALA A 29 -9.19 16.05 -7.66
C ALA A 29 -9.66 17.30 -8.40
N ARG A 30 -9.69 18.46 -7.72
CA ARG A 30 -9.90 19.78 -8.31
C ARG A 30 -8.57 20.35 -8.78
N LYS A 31 -8.51 20.79 -10.04
CA LYS A 31 -7.30 21.29 -10.69
C LYS A 31 -7.55 22.64 -11.32
N VAL A 32 -6.53 23.47 -11.37
CA VAL A 32 -6.54 24.76 -12.06
C VAL A 32 -5.62 24.63 -13.27
N GLY A 33 -6.17 24.88 -14.47
CA GLY A 33 -5.43 24.89 -15.72
C GLY A 33 -4.57 26.14 -15.87
N ARG A 34 -3.68 26.15 -16.87
CA ARG A 34 -2.74 27.27 -17.11
C ARG A 34 -3.44 28.62 -17.31
N ARG A 35 -4.66 28.62 -17.85
CA ARG A 35 -5.50 29.82 -18.07
C ARG A 35 -6.51 30.09 -16.95
N GLY A 36 -6.31 29.52 -15.75
CA GLY A 36 -7.21 29.70 -14.61
C GLY A 36 -8.49 28.83 -14.63
N ALA A 37 -8.77 28.13 -15.73
CA ALA A 37 -9.93 27.25 -15.85
C ALA A 37 -9.90 26.12 -14.81
N VAL A 38 -10.99 25.97 -14.04
CA VAL A 38 -11.15 24.90 -13.05
C VAL A 38 -11.71 23.67 -13.74
N TYR A 39 -11.10 22.51 -13.48
CA TYR A 39 -11.61 21.22 -13.92
C TYR A 39 -11.39 20.16 -12.85
N TYR A 40 -12.04 19.01 -13.04
CA TYR A 40 -12.01 17.93 -12.08
C TYR A 40 -11.69 16.61 -12.76
N SER A 41 -11.07 15.71 -12.00
CA SER A 41 -10.87 14.32 -12.39
C SER A 41 -11.24 13.40 -11.23
N THR A 42 -11.79 12.23 -11.50
CA THR A 42 -12.04 11.19 -10.49
C THR A 42 -11.00 10.08 -10.60
N PHE A 43 -10.81 9.35 -9.50
CA PHE A 43 -9.96 8.16 -9.44
C PHE A 43 -10.45 7.24 -8.33
N GLY A 44 -10.13 5.94 -8.41
CA GLY A 44 -10.52 4.98 -7.39
C GLY A 44 -10.07 5.41 -5.98
N ASN A 45 -10.89 5.10 -4.98
CA ASN A 45 -10.59 5.45 -3.59
C ASN A 45 -9.30 4.76 -3.12
N PRO A 46 -8.21 5.52 -2.87
CA PRO A 46 -6.91 4.95 -2.52
C PRO A 46 -6.92 4.21 -1.18
N ILE A 47 -7.78 4.62 -0.23
CA ILE A 47 -7.92 3.94 1.07
C ILE A 47 -8.52 2.56 0.90
N ARG A 48 -9.54 2.42 0.05
CA ARG A 48 -10.12 1.10 -0.26
C ARG A 48 -9.13 0.20 -0.99
N GLN A 49 -8.39 0.76 -1.93
CA GLN A 49 -7.37 0.02 -2.69
C GLN A 49 -6.27 -0.52 -1.77
N VAL A 50 -5.66 0.33 -0.95
CA VAL A 50 -4.58 -0.11 -0.04
C VAL A 50 -5.07 -1.09 1.02
N ARG A 51 -6.28 -0.91 1.56
CA ARG A 51 -6.88 -1.85 2.52
C ARG A 51 -7.12 -3.22 1.90
N GLY A 52 -7.65 -3.26 0.68
CA GLY A 52 -7.86 -4.51 -0.05
C GLY A 52 -6.55 -5.26 -0.26
N ALA A 53 -5.54 -4.59 -0.82
CA ALA A 53 -4.21 -5.19 -1.02
C ALA A 53 -3.55 -5.64 0.29
N THR A 54 -3.69 -4.85 1.37
CA THR A 54 -3.19 -5.20 2.71
C THR A 54 -3.87 -6.46 3.25
N ALA A 55 -5.19 -6.56 3.13
CA ALA A 55 -5.95 -7.73 3.54
C ALA A 55 -5.53 -8.97 2.75
N THR A 56 -5.47 -8.88 1.41
CA THR A 56 -5.02 -9.99 0.55
C THR A 56 -3.63 -10.49 0.95
N LEU A 57 -2.68 -9.59 1.17
CA LEU A 57 -1.33 -9.98 1.58
C LEU A 57 -1.31 -10.61 2.97
N ALA A 58 -2.03 -10.05 3.94
CA ALA A 58 -2.11 -10.60 5.28
C ALA A 58 -2.74 -12.01 5.29
N GLU A 59 -3.75 -12.25 4.46
CA GLU A 59 -4.38 -13.56 4.29
C GLU A 59 -3.42 -14.58 3.69
N HIS A 60 -2.67 -14.19 2.65
CA HIS A 60 -1.65 -15.04 2.04
C HIS A 60 -0.57 -15.44 3.06
N LEU A 61 -0.02 -14.46 3.79
CA LEU A 61 1.00 -14.69 4.81
C LEU A 61 0.48 -15.62 5.92
N ARG A 62 -0.75 -15.39 6.39
CA ARG A 62 -1.40 -16.25 7.38
C ARG A 62 -1.56 -17.69 6.86
N GLY A 63 -1.92 -17.87 5.59
CA GLY A 63 -2.01 -19.18 4.95
C GLY A 63 -0.67 -19.93 4.89
N GLN A 64 0.45 -19.19 4.90
CA GLN A 64 1.81 -19.74 5.00
C GLN A 64 2.32 -19.87 6.45
N GLY A 65 1.45 -19.69 7.45
CA GLY A 65 1.81 -19.76 8.87
C GLY A 65 2.52 -18.52 9.42
N VAL A 66 2.68 -17.47 8.61
CA VAL A 66 3.38 -16.23 9.00
C VAL A 66 2.41 -15.29 9.73
N LYS A 67 2.68 -15.03 11.02
CA LYS A 67 1.91 -14.10 11.85
C LYS A 67 2.66 -12.79 12.01
N THR A 68 2.46 -11.86 11.07
CA THR A 68 3.13 -10.56 11.06
C THR A 68 2.15 -9.42 10.78
N TRP A 69 2.50 -8.22 11.24
CA TRP A 69 1.73 -7.01 10.96
C TRP A 69 2.04 -6.50 9.55
N VAL A 70 0.99 -6.30 8.75
CA VAL A 70 1.08 -5.64 7.45
C VAL A 70 0.50 -4.24 7.57
N GLN A 71 1.35 -3.21 7.43
CA GLN A 71 0.98 -1.82 7.54
C GLN A 71 0.63 -1.22 6.18
N ALA A 72 -0.56 -0.64 6.06
CA ALA A 72 -0.98 0.12 4.89
C ALA A 72 -0.35 1.53 4.90
N ILE A 73 0.20 1.94 3.76
CA ILE A 73 0.70 3.29 3.50
C ILE A 73 0.05 3.82 2.21
N LEU A 74 -0.45 5.05 2.26
CA LEU A 74 -0.85 5.82 1.09
C LEU A 74 0.17 6.94 0.85
N CYS A 75 0.86 6.89 -0.29
CA CYS A 75 1.90 7.84 -0.67
C CYS A 75 1.43 8.74 -1.81
N PHE A 76 1.40 10.06 -1.58
CA PHE A 76 1.13 11.05 -2.63
C PHE A 76 2.44 11.66 -3.12
N THR A 77 2.86 11.29 -4.33
CA THR A 77 4.17 11.68 -4.90
C THR A 77 4.19 13.06 -5.54
N ASN A 78 3.03 13.66 -5.79
CA ASN A 78 2.96 14.99 -6.37
C ASN A 78 2.95 16.05 -5.27
N ASP A 79 3.95 16.94 -5.27
CA ASP A 79 4.05 18.04 -4.30
C ASP A 79 2.84 18.97 -4.32
N ASN A 80 2.18 19.10 -5.47
CA ASN A 80 0.97 19.90 -5.63
C ASN A 80 -0.32 19.17 -5.23
N ALA A 81 -0.23 17.96 -4.65
CA ALA A 81 -1.38 17.29 -4.06
C ALA A 81 -1.73 17.96 -2.72
N ARG A 82 -2.96 18.46 -2.58
CA ARG A 82 -3.47 19.03 -1.33
C ARG A 82 -4.61 18.17 -0.84
N LEU A 83 -4.39 17.42 0.22
CA LEU A 83 -5.35 16.44 0.73
C LEU A 83 -6.40 17.12 1.62
N ARG A 84 -7.67 16.91 1.29
CA ARG A 84 -8.83 17.32 2.08
C ARG A 84 -9.69 16.09 2.37
N PHE A 85 -9.26 15.33 3.36
CA PHE A 85 -10.06 14.26 3.93
C PHE A 85 -9.68 14.06 5.39
N ASN A 86 -10.61 13.49 6.15
CA ASN A 86 -10.33 13.08 7.52
C ASN A 86 -9.52 11.79 7.45
N GLY A 87 -8.29 11.83 7.96
CA GLY A 87 -7.40 10.68 8.00
C GLY A 87 -8.06 9.45 8.64
N VAL A 88 -7.50 8.27 8.35
CA VAL A 88 -7.95 7.01 8.96
C VAL A 88 -6.86 6.45 9.86
N ARG A 89 -7.25 5.74 10.92
CA ARG A 89 -6.33 5.27 11.96
C ARG A 89 -5.39 4.15 11.50
N ASP A 90 -5.80 3.39 10.50
CA ASP A 90 -5.15 2.15 10.04
C ASP A 90 -4.27 2.35 8.79
N VAL A 91 -4.37 3.49 8.11
CA VAL A 91 -3.56 3.82 6.93
C VAL A 91 -2.68 5.03 7.23
N ILE A 92 -1.37 4.85 7.10
CA ILE A 92 -0.40 5.94 7.21
C ILE A 92 -0.42 6.73 5.89
N VAL A 93 -0.59 8.05 5.97
CA VAL A 93 -0.47 8.93 4.81
C VAL A 93 0.93 9.54 4.81
N ALA A 94 1.65 9.38 3.71
CA ALA A 94 3.05 9.78 3.59
C ALA A 94 3.33 10.56 2.30
N ARG A 95 4.48 11.23 2.30
CA ARG A 95 5.13 11.77 1.11
C ARG A 95 6.40 10.96 0.80
N PRO A 96 6.89 10.97 -0.44
CA PRO A 96 8.14 10.29 -0.80
C PRO A 96 9.30 10.61 0.13
N GLU A 97 9.47 11.90 0.47
CA GLU A 97 10.58 12.40 1.29
C GLU A 97 10.54 11.84 2.72
N THR A 98 9.36 11.52 3.25
CA THR A 98 9.20 11.00 4.61
C THR A 98 9.14 9.47 4.65
N LEU A 99 8.92 8.80 3.51
CA LEU A 99 8.57 7.38 3.45
C LEU A 99 9.64 6.47 4.07
N SER A 100 10.91 6.66 3.69
CA SER A 100 12.02 5.83 4.21
C SER A 100 12.18 5.98 5.72
N ALA A 101 12.19 7.22 6.21
CA ALA A 101 12.31 7.51 7.65
C ALA A 101 11.12 6.93 8.44
N MET A 102 9.90 6.97 7.89
CA MET A 102 8.72 6.38 8.51
C MET A 102 8.83 4.85 8.59
N ILE A 103 9.27 4.18 7.52
CA ILE A 103 9.45 2.73 7.49
C ILE A 103 10.50 2.29 8.51
N GLN A 104 11.61 3.03 8.62
CA GLN A 104 12.69 2.71 9.58
C GLN A 104 12.25 2.89 11.03
N LYS A 105 11.46 3.93 11.34
CA LYS A 105 10.98 4.24 12.69
C LYS A 105 9.71 3.48 13.08
N PHE A 106 9.11 2.73 12.16
CA PHE A 106 7.88 2.02 12.41
C PHE A 106 8.07 0.95 13.49
N GLN A 107 7.16 0.94 14.47
CA GLN A 107 7.10 -0.04 15.54
C GLN A 107 5.71 -0.68 15.52
N PRO A 108 5.59 -1.98 15.23
CA PRO A 108 4.29 -2.63 15.19
C PRO A 108 3.70 -2.75 16.60
N LYS A 109 2.36 -2.75 16.69
CA LYS A 109 1.66 -2.97 17.97
C LYS A 109 1.91 -4.35 18.59
N ARG A 110 2.37 -5.30 17.78
CA ARG A 110 2.77 -6.66 18.19
C ARG A 110 4.08 -6.99 17.48
N ALA A 111 5.01 -7.62 18.19
CA ALA A 111 6.27 -8.05 17.59
C ALA A 111 6.01 -8.93 16.37
N SER A 112 6.69 -8.64 15.26
CA SER A 112 6.68 -9.47 14.07
C SER A 112 7.64 -10.64 14.28
N SER A 113 7.13 -11.87 14.31
CA SER A 113 7.94 -13.08 14.23
C SER A 113 7.96 -13.60 12.79
N GLY A 114 9.10 -14.10 12.31
CA GLY A 114 9.20 -14.80 11.03
C GLY A 114 9.38 -13.89 9.81
N GLN A 115 10.25 -12.88 9.89
CA GLN A 115 10.56 -11.97 8.78
C GLN A 115 11.11 -12.71 7.56
N ASP A 116 12.02 -13.67 7.77
CA ASP A 116 12.59 -14.51 6.70
C ASP A 116 11.51 -15.37 6.03
N GLN A 117 10.58 -15.92 6.82
CA GLN A 117 9.46 -16.71 6.29
C GLN A 117 8.50 -15.83 5.48
N ALA A 118 8.29 -14.60 5.93
CA ALA A 118 7.49 -13.62 5.20
C ALA A 118 8.15 -13.20 3.89
N GLU A 119 9.47 -13.02 3.86
CA GLU A 119 10.24 -12.74 2.65
C GLU A 119 10.02 -13.83 1.61
N ASN A 120 10.21 -15.09 2.02
CA ASN A 120 10.02 -16.25 1.15
C ASN A 120 8.58 -16.38 0.65
N ALA A 121 7.59 -16.13 1.52
CA ALA A 121 6.18 -16.17 1.16
C ALA A 121 5.79 -15.06 0.16
N ILE A 122 6.39 -13.88 0.28
CA ILE A 122 6.19 -12.76 -0.65
C ILE A 122 6.91 -13.02 -1.97
N ALA A 123 8.15 -13.49 -1.94
CA ALA A 123 8.90 -13.84 -3.15
C ALA A 123 8.09 -14.82 -4.01
N ALA A 124 7.47 -15.85 -3.40
CA ALA A 124 6.62 -16.80 -4.11
C ALA A 124 5.39 -16.20 -4.81
N LEU A 125 4.90 -15.02 -4.40
CA LEU A 125 3.83 -14.27 -5.10
C LEU A 125 4.35 -13.51 -6.31
N LEU A 126 5.62 -13.09 -6.28
CA LEU A 126 6.27 -12.30 -7.32
C LEU A 126 6.92 -13.19 -8.40
N GLU A 127 7.13 -14.46 -8.09
CA GLU A 127 7.59 -15.48 -9.04
C GLU A 127 6.66 -15.58 -10.26
N PRO A 128 7.19 -15.54 -11.49
CA PRO A 128 6.43 -15.83 -12.69
C PRO A 128 5.76 -17.21 -12.60
N ALA A 129 4.57 -17.35 -13.20
CA ALA A 129 3.80 -18.59 -13.15
C ALA A 129 4.60 -19.83 -13.61
N TRP A 130 5.52 -19.68 -14.56
CA TRP A 130 6.37 -20.77 -15.05
C TRP A 130 7.42 -21.24 -14.02
N VAL A 131 7.93 -20.35 -13.16
CA VAL A 131 8.86 -20.73 -12.07
C VAL A 131 8.13 -21.53 -11.00
N ARG A 132 6.88 -21.14 -10.69
CA ARG A 132 6.00 -21.85 -9.74
C ARG A 132 5.69 -23.27 -10.21
N SER A 133 5.39 -23.45 -11.50
CA SER A 133 5.16 -24.78 -12.10
C SER A 133 6.40 -25.68 -12.02
N ALA A 134 7.60 -25.13 -12.29
CA ALA A 134 8.85 -25.89 -12.23
C ALA A 134 9.27 -26.30 -10.81
N ARG A 135 8.78 -25.61 -9.78
CA ARG A 135 9.02 -25.95 -8.37
C ARG A 135 8.05 -27.04 -7.87
N MET A 136 6.78 -26.98 -8.29
CA MET A 136 5.81 -28.05 -8.00
C MET A 136 6.20 -29.38 -8.65
N ALA A 137 6.76 -29.35 -9.86
CA ALA A 137 7.24 -30.55 -10.56
C ALA A 137 8.45 -31.22 -9.88
N ARG A 138 9.21 -30.50 -9.03
CA ARG A 138 10.43 -31.00 -8.36
C ARG A 138 10.24 -31.40 -6.89
N GLY A 139 9.10 -31.09 -6.29
CA GLY A 139 8.79 -31.40 -4.88
C GLY A 139 7.88 -32.62 -4.68
N GLY A 140 7.52 -33.32 -5.75
CA GLY A 140 6.73 -34.55 -5.69
C GLY A 140 7.60 -35.79 -5.79
N HIS A 141 8.34 -36.11 -4.72
CA HIS A 141 8.95 -37.41 -4.48
C HIS A 141 8.92 -37.71 -2.98
#